data_AF-A0A920WNZ6-F1
#
_entry.id   AF-A0A920WNZ6-F1
#
_cell.length_a   1.000
_cell.length_b   1.000
_cell.length_c   1.000
_cell.angle_alpha   90.00
_cell.angle_beta   90.00
_cell.angle_gamma   90.00
#
_symmetry.space_group_name_H-M   'P 1'
#
loop_
_entity.id
_entity.type
_entity.pdbx_description
1 polymer ?
#
loop_
_entity_poly.entity_id
_entity_poly.type
_entity_poly.pdbx_seq_one_letter_code
_entity_poly.pdbx_strand_id
1 'polypeptide(L)'
;MSDSVGQYLNEIGMVPLLNAQEERELSQIIEAGADARAREEAGETGREVKRAIRAADRAKDRFIRANLRLVVSVARRYPLPPGMELLDLIQEGNLGLEHAVDKFDWRKGFKFSTYATFWIRQAIGRALDQKASLVRLPGDRSASLRAALRAVSGNGDELDEEHARLHRLTTPTSLDRTIGDDDSNELVDLLPDSADGPELQVMAMAENEMATRLLDVWTIVPAMPSSNASASPTGGNAATARLAKTWV
;
A
#
# COMPACT_ATOMS: atom_id res chain seq x y z
N MET A 1 20.66 -5.54 -25.69
CA MET A 1 20.07 -5.56 -24.34
C MET A 1 18.77 -6.31 -24.43
N SER A 2 18.68 -7.51 -23.85
CA SER A 2 17.42 -8.26 -23.82
C SER A 2 16.43 -7.54 -22.91
N ASP A 3 15.20 -7.38 -23.38
CA ASP A 3 14.06 -6.97 -22.56
C ASP A 3 13.92 -7.92 -21.36
N SER A 4 13.84 -7.36 -20.14
CA SER A 4 13.74 -8.13 -18.88
C SER A 4 12.53 -9.07 -18.90
N VAL A 5 11.43 -8.63 -19.51
CA VAL A 5 10.22 -9.45 -19.68
C VAL A 5 10.51 -10.64 -20.60
N GLY A 6 11.20 -10.40 -21.72
CA GLY A 6 11.55 -11.44 -22.68
C GLY A 6 12.45 -12.52 -22.07
N GLN A 7 13.43 -12.13 -21.26
CA GLN A 7 14.29 -13.08 -20.55
C GLN A 7 13.48 -13.97 -19.59
N TYR A 8 12.61 -13.36 -18.78
CA TYR A 8 11.75 -14.10 -17.86
C TYR A 8 10.83 -15.10 -18.59
N LEU A 9 10.19 -14.68 -19.68
CA LEU A 9 9.32 -15.55 -20.48
C LEU A 9 10.07 -16.72 -21.11
N ASN A 10 11.32 -16.52 -21.51
CA ASN A 10 12.17 -17.57 -22.04
C ASN A 10 12.51 -18.60 -20.94
N GLU A 11 12.93 -18.15 -19.76
CA GLU A 11 13.30 -19.02 -18.64
C GLU A 11 12.13 -19.91 -18.18
N ILE A 12 10.93 -19.36 -18.03
CA ILE A 12 9.74 -20.16 -17.65
C ILE A 12 9.27 -21.08 -18.78
N GLY A 13 9.60 -20.77 -20.03
CA GLY A 13 9.26 -21.57 -21.21
C GLY A 13 10.07 -22.86 -21.30
N MET A 14 11.27 -22.89 -20.72
CA MET A 14 12.17 -24.05 -20.74
C MET A 14 11.71 -25.17 -19.79
N VAL A 15 10.86 -24.87 -18.81
CA VAL A 15 10.38 -25.86 -17.83
C VAL A 15 9.19 -26.62 -18.41
N PRO A 16 9.25 -27.97 -18.45
CA PRO A 16 8.16 -28.78 -18.97
C PRO A 16 6.91 -28.68 -18.08
N LEU A 17 5.73 -28.73 -18.71
CA LEU A 17 4.45 -28.76 -18.01
C LEU A 17 4.26 -30.11 -17.31
N LEU A 18 3.62 -30.07 -16.14
CA LEU A 18 3.31 -31.29 -15.39
C LEU A 18 2.03 -31.94 -15.91
N ASN A 19 2.01 -33.27 -15.90
CA ASN A 19 0.79 -34.03 -16.05
C ASN A 19 0.12 -34.28 -14.68
N ALA A 20 -1.10 -34.83 -14.67
CA ALA A 20 -1.84 -35.07 -13.41
C ALA A 20 -1.15 -36.06 -12.46
N GLN A 21 -0.40 -37.02 -13.01
CA GLN A 21 0.30 -38.01 -12.21
C GLN A 21 1.53 -37.37 -11.53
N GLU A 22 2.27 -36.55 -12.27
CA GLU A 22 3.40 -35.78 -11.72
C GLU A 22 2.95 -34.76 -10.67
N GLU A 23 1.80 -34.09 -10.86
CA GLU A 23 1.21 -33.21 -9.85
C GLU A 23 0.98 -33.97 -8.53
N ARG A 24 0.48 -35.20 -8.60
CA ARG A 24 0.25 -36.07 -7.42
C ARG A 24 1.56 -36.48 -6.76
N GLU A 25 2.52 -36.97 -7.55
CA GLU A 25 3.83 -37.41 -7.05
C GLU A 25 4.58 -36.28 -6.34
N LEU A 26 4.61 -35.08 -6.94
CA LEU A 26 5.22 -33.92 -6.30
C LEU A 26 4.49 -33.53 -5.02
N SER A 27 3.16 -33.56 -5.01
CA SER A 27 2.38 -33.27 -3.80
C SER A 27 2.70 -34.23 -2.65
N GLN A 28 2.84 -35.52 -2.94
CA GLN A 28 3.20 -36.53 -1.92
C GLN A 28 4.61 -36.30 -1.35
N ILE A 29 5.58 -35.92 -2.20
CA ILE A 29 6.94 -35.61 -1.75
C ILE A 29 6.93 -34.35 -0.86
N ILE A 30 6.14 -33.33 -1.22
CA ILE A 30 5.99 -32.10 -0.44
C ILE A 30 5.38 -32.39 0.94
N GLU A 31 4.30 -33.20 0.98
CA GLU A 31 3.62 -33.62 2.21
C GLU A 31 4.59 -34.39 3.14
N ALA A 32 5.32 -35.37 2.59
CA ALA A 32 6.33 -36.12 3.35
C ALA A 32 7.46 -35.24 3.90
N GLY A 33 7.83 -34.17 3.18
CA GLY A 33 8.80 -33.20 3.68
C GLY A 33 8.27 -32.28 4.76
N ALA A 34 6.97 -31.95 4.73
CA ALA A 34 6.31 -31.21 5.81
C ALA A 34 6.29 -32.05 7.11
N ASP A 35 5.97 -33.34 7.01
CA ASP A 35 6.05 -34.27 8.14
C ASP A 35 7.49 -34.42 8.65
N ALA A 36 8.48 -34.45 7.73
CA ALA A 36 9.88 -34.46 8.11
C ALA A 36 10.32 -33.18 8.82
N ARG A 37 9.87 -31.99 8.39
CA ARG A 37 10.11 -30.73 9.09
C ARG A 37 9.53 -30.75 10.50
N ALA A 38 8.29 -31.22 10.66
CA ALA A 38 7.67 -31.35 11.98
C ALA A 38 8.44 -32.28 12.92
N ARG A 39 9.01 -33.37 12.40
CA ARG A 39 9.89 -34.27 13.17
C ARG A 39 11.24 -33.64 13.53
N GLU A 40 11.83 -32.85 12.61
CA GLU A 40 13.05 -32.09 12.90
C GLU A 40 12.82 -31.06 14.03
N GLU A 41 11.69 -30.35 13.99
CA GLU A 41 11.27 -29.42 15.05
C GLU A 41 11.00 -30.11 16.40
N ALA A 42 10.50 -31.36 16.36
CA ALA A 42 10.35 -32.21 17.54
C ALA A 42 11.68 -32.78 18.08
N GLY A 43 12.82 -32.44 17.47
CA GLY A 43 14.15 -32.83 17.92
C GLY A 43 14.72 -34.08 17.24
N GLU A 44 14.01 -34.70 16.29
CA GLU A 44 14.53 -35.84 15.52
C GLU A 44 15.56 -35.35 14.49
N THR A 45 16.85 -35.50 14.81
CA THR A 45 17.92 -35.09 13.90
C THR A 45 18.49 -36.30 13.17
N GLY A 46 18.07 -36.49 11.91
CA GLY A 46 18.50 -37.63 11.09
C GLY A 46 18.97 -37.19 9.69
N ARG A 47 19.91 -37.94 9.11
CA ARG A 47 20.29 -37.77 7.68
C ARG A 47 19.08 -37.98 6.76
N GLU A 48 18.17 -38.86 7.15
CA GLU A 48 16.94 -39.16 6.40
C GLU A 48 15.94 -38.01 6.46
N VAL A 49 15.72 -37.42 7.64
CA VAL A 49 14.89 -36.23 7.83
C VAL A 49 15.37 -35.09 6.94
N LYS A 50 16.67 -34.76 6.99
CA LYS A 50 17.27 -33.71 6.15
C LYS A 50 17.18 -34.03 4.65
N ARG A 51 17.26 -35.31 4.25
CA ARG A 51 17.08 -35.72 2.85
C ARG A 51 15.65 -35.52 2.38
N ALA A 52 14.66 -35.88 3.21
CA ALA A 52 13.24 -35.68 2.91
C ALA A 52 12.89 -34.20 2.75
N ILE A 53 13.36 -33.34 3.64
CA ILE A 53 13.15 -31.89 3.57
C ILE A 53 13.71 -31.31 2.26
N ARG A 54 14.97 -31.64 1.93
CA ARG A 54 15.60 -31.18 0.67
C ARG A 54 14.89 -31.72 -0.56
N ALA A 55 14.34 -32.94 -0.51
CA ALA A 55 13.58 -33.50 -1.61
C ALA A 55 12.25 -32.75 -1.80
N ALA A 56 11.57 -32.40 -0.72
CA ALA A 56 10.36 -31.60 -0.73
C ALA A 56 10.60 -30.17 -1.24
N ASP A 57 11.69 -29.53 -0.84
CA ASP A 57 12.02 -28.19 -1.34
C ASP A 57 12.24 -28.21 -2.86
N ARG A 58 12.99 -29.21 -3.38
CA ARG A 58 13.16 -29.40 -4.83
C ARG A 58 11.84 -29.73 -5.53
N ALA A 59 10.96 -30.51 -4.89
CA ALA A 59 9.66 -30.86 -5.44
C ALA A 59 8.75 -29.63 -5.53
N LYS A 60 8.70 -28.81 -4.47
CA LYS A 60 7.96 -27.53 -4.42
C LYS A 60 8.47 -26.58 -5.51
N ASP A 61 9.79 -26.42 -5.61
CA ASP A 61 10.42 -25.60 -6.66
C ASP A 61 10.02 -26.06 -8.07
N ARG A 62 10.08 -27.37 -8.35
CA ARG A 62 9.67 -27.93 -9.64
C ARG A 62 8.18 -27.67 -9.90
N PHE A 63 7.34 -27.85 -8.87
CA PHE A 63 5.90 -27.65 -8.96
C PHE A 63 5.58 -26.20 -9.35
N ILE A 64 6.17 -25.23 -8.64
CA ILE A 64 5.99 -23.80 -8.90
C ILE A 64 6.46 -23.45 -10.31
N ARG A 65 7.71 -23.80 -10.65
CA ARG A 65 8.32 -23.44 -11.95
C ARG A 65 7.53 -23.95 -13.15
N ALA A 66 7.00 -25.18 -13.08
CA ALA A 66 6.20 -25.75 -14.15
C ALA A 66 4.86 -25.02 -14.37
N ASN A 67 4.39 -24.25 -13.38
CA ASN A 67 3.12 -23.53 -13.40
C ASN A 67 3.27 -22.01 -13.53
N LEU A 68 4.49 -21.46 -13.65
CA LEU A 68 4.70 -20.00 -13.83
C LEU A 68 4.01 -19.45 -15.09
N ARG A 69 3.89 -20.28 -16.14
CA ARG A 69 3.18 -19.93 -17.38
C ARG A 69 1.69 -19.65 -17.14
N LEU A 70 1.07 -20.33 -16.18
CA LEU A 70 -0.32 -20.08 -15.78
C LEU A 70 -0.45 -18.67 -15.21
N VAL A 71 0.48 -18.25 -14.34
CA VAL A 71 0.47 -16.92 -13.72
C VAL A 71 0.51 -15.83 -14.78
N VAL A 72 1.42 -15.94 -15.75
CA VAL A 72 1.50 -14.99 -16.87
C VAL A 72 0.18 -14.91 -17.63
N SER A 73 -0.44 -16.06 -17.93
CA SER A 73 -1.72 -16.09 -18.66
C SER A 73 -2.89 -15.43 -17.90
N VAL A 74 -2.83 -15.44 -16.57
CA VAL A 74 -3.83 -14.79 -15.70
C VAL A 74 -3.51 -13.30 -15.57
N ALA A 75 -2.25 -12.94 -15.30
CA ALA A 75 -1.81 -11.56 -15.10
C ALA A 75 -2.07 -10.68 -16.33
N ARG A 76 -1.87 -11.20 -17.55
CA ARG A 76 -2.15 -10.48 -18.81
C ARG A 76 -3.61 -10.04 -18.99
N ARG A 77 -4.55 -10.59 -18.20
CA ARG A 77 -5.98 -10.21 -18.25
C ARG A 77 -6.33 -9.04 -17.34
N TYR A 78 -5.41 -8.62 -16.47
CA TYR A 78 -5.64 -7.51 -15.55
C TYR A 78 -5.18 -6.19 -16.18
N PRO A 79 -5.89 -5.08 -15.91
CA PRO A 79 -5.44 -3.77 -16.34
C PRO A 79 -4.14 -3.41 -15.60
N LEU A 80 -3.20 -2.78 -16.30
CA LEU A 80 -1.99 -2.23 -15.70
C LEU A 80 -2.26 -0.78 -15.26
N PRO A 81 -2.20 -0.49 -13.95
CA PRO A 81 -2.24 0.88 -13.45
C PRO A 81 -1.02 1.69 -13.93
N PRO A 82 -1.13 3.02 -14.05
CA PRO A 82 0.02 3.88 -14.29
C PRO A 82 1.11 3.64 -13.24
N GLY A 83 2.35 3.40 -13.69
CA GLY A 83 3.50 3.19 -12.82
C GLY A 83 3.67 1.78 -12.25
N MET A 84 2.81 0.82 -12.61
CA MET A 84 2.99 -0.60 -12.27
C MET A 84 3.31 -1.42 -13.51
N GLU A 85 4.34 -2.27 -13.42
CA GLU A 85 4.75 -3.10 -14.55
C GLU A 85 4.02 -4.44 -14.58
N LEU A 86 3.98 -5.09 -15.75
CA LEU A 86 3.44 -6.45 -15.89
C LEU A 86 4.22 -7.43 -15.00
N LEU A 87 5.52 -7.22 -14.85
CA LEU A 87 6.38 -8.04 -13.99
C LEU A 87 5.92 -7.97 -12.54
N ASP A 88 5.52 -6.80 -12.04
CA ASP A 88 5.01 -6.67 -10.67
C ASP A 88 3.76 -7.53 -10.45
N LEU A 89 2.82 -7.51 -11.39
CA LEU A 89 1.62 -8.36 -11.33
C LEU A 89 1.96 -9.84 -11.40
N ILE A 90 2.94 -10.22 -12.22
CA ILE A 90 3.42 -11.60 -12.33
C ILE A 90 4.05 -12.03 -11.00
N GLN A 91 4.88 -11.19 -10.37
CA GLN A 91 5.52 -11.52 -9.11
C GLN A 91 4.50 -11.72 -7.98
N GLU A 92 3.49 -10.86 -7.89
CA GLU A 92 2.40 -11.01 -6.92
C GLU A 92 1.57 -12.27 -7.20
N GLY A 93 1.32 -12.56 -8.48
CA GLY A 93 0.68 -13.81 -8.90
C GLY A 93 1.50 -15.06 -8.55
N ASN A 94 2.84 -14.98 -8.63
CA ASN A 94 3.76 -16.05 -8.27
C ASN A 94 3.69 -16.35 -6.76
N LEU A 95 3.55 -15.32 -5.91
CA LEU A 95 3.30 -15.50 -4.47
C LEU A 95 1.97 -16.21 -4.22
N GLY A 96 0.93 -15.85 -4.97
CA GLY A 96 -0.37 -16.56 -4.93
C GLY A 96 -0.26 -18.01 -5.39
N LEU A 97 0.54 -18.28 -6.43
CA LEU A 97 0.81 -19.63 -6.92
C LEU A 97 1.55 -20.48 -5.87
N GLU A 98 2.58 -19.93 -5.24
CA GLU A 98 3.32 -20.61 -4.16
C GLU A 98 2.36 -21.03 -3.03
N HIS A 99 1.51 -20.11 -2.59
CA HIS A 99 0.49 -20.40 -1.58
C HIS A 99 -0.50 -21.48 -2.01
N ALA A 100 -0.84 -21.53 -3.31
CA ALA A 100 -1.67 -22.58 -3.86
C ALA A 100 -0.98 -23.94 -3.82
N VAL A 101 0.33 -24.02 -4.09
CA VAL A 101 1.11 -25.26 -3.99
C VAL A 101 1.13 -25.76 -2.54
N ASP A 102 1.33 -24.87 -1.57
CA ASP A 102 1.38 -25.23 -0.14
C ASP A 102 0.06 -25.81 0.39
N LYS A 103 -1.08 -25.43 -0.22
CA LYS A 103 -2.42 -25.85 0.22
C LYS A 103 -3.10 -26.84 -0.72
N PHE A 104 -2.43 -27.26 -1.79
CA PHE A 104 -3.04 -28.13 -2.78
C PHE A 104 -3.27 -29.54 -2.22
N ASP A 105 -4.49 -30.05 -2.40
CA ASP A 105 -4.85 -31.40 -2.00
C ASP A 105 -5.11 -32.26 -3.25
N TRP A 106 -4.14 -33.14 -3.53
CA TRP A 106 -4.15 -34.05 -4.67
C TRP A 106 -5.24 -35.14 -4.57
N ARG A 107 -5.74 -35.42 -3.36
CA ARG A 107 -6.75 -36.47 -3.10
C ARG A 107 -8.13 -36.09 -3.63
N LYS A 108 -8.40 -34.79 -3.81
CA LYS A 108 -9.66 -34.26 -4.32
C LYS A 108 -9.90 -34.54 -5.81
N GLY A 109 -8.87 -35.00 -6.54
CA GLY A 109 -9.01 -35.44 -7.93
C GLY A 109 -9.15 -34.33 -8.97
N PHE A 110 -9.08 -33.05 -8.57
CA PHE A 110 -9.05 -31.92 -9.50
C PHE A 110 -7.62 -31.58 -9.94
N LYS A 111 -7.49 -31.04 -11.15
CA LYS A 111 -6.22 -30.51 -11.67
C LYS A 111 -5.75 -29.33 -10.82
N PHE A 112 -4.43 -29.22 -10.64
CA PHE A 112 -3.83 -28.11 -9.88
C PHE A 112 -4.21 -26.73 -10.44
N SER A 113 -4.23 -26.58 -11.77
CA SER A 113 -4.55 -25.32 -12.45
C SER A 113 -5.90 -24.73 -12.03
N THR A 114 -6.91 -25.56 -11.78
CA THR A 114 -8.24 -25.14 -11.32
C THR A 114 -8.17 -24.46 -9.96
N TYR A 115 -7.41 -25.04 -9.02
CA TYR A 115 -7.22 -24.51 -7.68
C TYR A 115 -6.32 -23.28 -7.66
N ALA A 116 -5.18 -23.36 -8.37
CA ALA A 116 -4.18 -22.31 -8.43
C ALA A 116 -4.73 -21.00 -8.99
N THR A 117 -5.61 -21.08 -10.00
CA THR A 117 -6.18 -19.88 -10.63
C THR A 117 -6.90 -18.97 -9.63
N PHE A 118 -7.57 -19.52 -8.61
CA PHE A 118 -8.24 -18.72 -7.58
C PHE A 118 -7.24 -17.90 -6.78
N TRP A 119 -6.18 -18.55 -6.26
CA TRP A 119 -5.14 -17.91 -5.46
C TRP A 119 -4.32 -16.89 -6.24
N ILE A 120 -4.01 -17.19 -7.51
CA ILE A 120 -3.32 -16.26 -8.40
C ILE A 120 -4.16 -14.99 -8.59
N ARG A 121 -5.45 -15.13 -8.91
CA ARG A 121 -6.35 -13.98 -9.06
C ARG A 121 -6.50 -13.16 -7.77
N GLN A 122 -6.56 -13.84 -6.63
CA GLN A 122 -6.67 -13.20 -5.32
C GLN A 122 -5.41 -12.39 -5.00
N ALA A 123 -4.23 -12.96 -5.22
CA ALA A 123 -2.96 -12.28 -4.95
C ALA A 123 -2.79 -11.05 -5.85
N ILE A 124 -3.05 -11.19 -7.15
CA ILE A 124 -3.02 -10.07 -8.11
C ILE A 124 -4.03 -8.99 -7.74
N GLY A 125 -5.26 -9.37 -7.40
CA GLY A 125 -6.30 -8.41 -6.98
C GLY A 125 -5.89 -7.64 -5.72
N ARG A 126 -5.37 -8.35 -4.71
CA ARG A 126 -4.87 -7.76 -3.47
C ARG A 126 -3.70 -6.81 -3.74
N ALA A 127 -2.79 -7.16 -4.65
CA ALA A 127 -1.68 -6.30 -5.02
C ALA A 127 -2.15 -5.01 -5.70
N LEU A 128 -3.10 -5.11 -6.63
CA LEU A 128 -3.72 -3.95 -7.26
C LEU A 128 -4.35 -3.03 -6.21
N ASP A 129 -5.10 -3.58 -5.25
CA ASP A 129 -5.70 -2.76 -4.19
C ASP A 129 -4.68 -2.03 -3.31
N GLN A 130 -3.50 -2.62 -3.13
CA GLN A 130 -2.49 -2.09 -2.22
C GLN A 130 -1.46 -1.19 -2.88
N LYS A 131 -1.17 -1.41 -4.17
CA LYS A 131 -0.03 -0.85 -4.89
C LYS A 131 -0.40 -0.12 -6.19
N ALA A 132 -1.65 -0.18 -6.66
CA ALA A 132 -2.03 0.41 -7.96
C ALA A 132 -2.10 1.95 -7.97
N SER A 133 -2.15 2.59 -6.80
CA SER A 133 -2.25 4.05 -6.72
C SER A 133 -1.19 4.61 -5.78
N LEU A 134 -0.66 5.78 -6.16
CA LEU A 134 0.23 6.58 -5.32
C LEU A 134 -0.45 6.95 -3.99
N VAL A 135 -1.74 7.26 -4.03
CA VAL A 135 -2.56 7.46 -2.82
C VAL A 135 -3.30 6.17 -2.53
N ARG A 136 -2.85 5.46 -1.49
CA ARG A 136 -3.44 4.16 -1.12
C ARG A 136 -4.90 4.31 -0.68
N LEU A 137 -5.77 3.50 -1.26
CA LEU A 137 -7.17 3.33 -0.84
C LEU A 137 -7.36 2.05 0.00
N PRO A 138 -8.35 2.01 0.91
CA PRO A 138 -8.81 0.77 1.50
C PRO A 138 -9.33 -0.21 0.44
N GLY A 139 -9.12 -1.51 0.67
CA GLY A 139 -9.38 -2.57 -0.32
C GLY A 139 -10.82 -2.60 -0.86
N ASP A 140 -11.82 -2.38 -0.01
CA ASP A 140 -13.22 -2.39 -0.43
C ASP A 140 -13.53 -1.22 -1.39
N ARG A 141 -12.95 -0.04 -1.11
CA ARG A 141 -13.13 1.17 -1.93
C ARG A 141 -12.39 1.05 -3.26
N SER A 142 -11.16 0.51 -3.26
CA SER A 142 -10.40 0.30 -4.49
C SER A 142 -11.01 -0.79 -5.37
N ALA A 143 -11.54 -1.87 -4.78
CA ALA A 143 -12.26 -2.90 -5.52
C ALA A 143 -13.56 -2.37 -6.15
N SER A 144 -14.33 -1.57 -5.40
CA SER A 144 -15.54 -0.91 -5.90
C SER A 144 -15.23 0.05 -7.06
N LEU A 145 -14.22 0.90 -6.91
CA LEU A 145 -13.77 1.81 -7.97
C LEU A 145 -13.34 1.05 -9.24
N ARG A 146 -12.56 -0.03 -9.09
CA ARG A 146 -12.14 -0.87 -10.24
C ARG A 146 -13.32 -1.53 -10.95
N ALA A 147 -14.35 -1.96 -10.20
CA ALA A 147 -15.55 -2.52 -10.80
C ALA A 147 -16.33 -1.46 -11.59
N ALA A 148 -16.47 -0.26 -11.04
CA ALA A 148 -17.12 0.88 -11.70
C ALA A 148 -16.37 1.28 -12.99
N LEU A 149 -15.04 1.45 -12.91
CA LEU A 149 -14.21 1.76 -14.09
C LEU A 149 -14.33 0.71 -15.20
N ARG A 150 -14.46 -0.57 -14.84
CA ARG A 150 -14.69 -1.64 -15.83
C ARG A 150 -16.07 -1.56 -16.49
N ALA A 151 -17.09 -1.18 -15.75
CA ALA A 151 -18.44 -1.01 -16.29
C ALA A 151 -18.50 0.13 -17.30
N VAL A 152 -17.72 1.19 -17.07
CA VAL A 152 -17.67 2.40 -17.90
C VAL A 152 -16.53 2.36 -18.93
N SER A 153 -15.91 1.20 -19.18
CA SER A 153 -14.78 1.03 -20.11
C SER A 153 -13.60 2.02 -19.86
N GLY A 154 -13.44 2.51 -18.64
CA GLY A 154 -12.39 3.45 -18.26
C GLY A 154 -12.72 4.93 -18.47
N ASN A 155 -13.92 5.30 -18.94
CA ASN A 155 -14.34 6.70 -18.98
C ASN A 155 -14.73 7.17 -17.56
N GLY A 156 -13.88 7.99 -16.94
CA GLY A 156 -14.13 8.51 -15.59
C GLY A 156 -15.37 9.41 -15.47
N ASP A 157 -15.86 9.94 -16.59
CA ASP A 157 -16.95 10.94 -16.63
C ASP A 157 -18.36 10.34 -16.43
N GLU A 158 -18.54 9.03 -16.62
CA GLU A 158 -19.83 8.36 -16.36
C GLU A 158 -19.85 7.63 -15.01
N LEU A 159 -18.85 7.87 -14.16
CA LEU A 159 -18.82 7.37 -12.79
C LEU A 159 -19.84 8.11 -11.91
N ASP A 160 -20.31 7.44 -10.85
CA ASP A 160 -21.06 8.14 -9.81
C ASP A 160 -20.16 9.16 -9.08
N GLU A 161 -20.77 10.12 -8.37
CA GLU A 161 -20.01 11.21 -7.72
C GLU A 161 -18.96 10.68 -6.73
N GLU A 162 -19.26 9.56 -6.04
CA GLU A 162 -18.33 8.95 -5.08
C GLU A 162 -17.11 8.37 -5.81
N HIS A 163 -17.32 7.53 -6.83
CA HIS A 163 -16.28 6.92 -7.63
C HIS A 163 -15.50 7.96 -8.42
N ALA A 164 -16.13 9.01 -8.93
CA ALA A 164 -15.45 10.12 -9.60
C ALA A 164 -14.52 10.88 -8.64
N ARG A 165 -14.92 11.07 -7.38
CA ARG A 165 -14.06 11.65 -6.34
C ARG A 165 -12.90 10.73 -6.00
N LEU A 166 -13.14 9.43 -5.83
CA LEU A 166 -12.09 8.44 -5.58
C LEU A 166 -11.11 8.34 -6.74
N HIS A 167 -11.61 8.36 -7.98
CA HIS A 167 -10.79 8.34 -9.19
C HIS A 167 -9.81 9.52 -9.21
N ARG A 168 -10.31 10.75 -8.98
CA ARG A 168 -9.49 11.97 -8.88
C ARG A 168 -8.37 11.87 -7.84
N LEU A 169 -8.64 11.25 -6.70
CA LEU A 169 -7.62 11.02 -5.65
C LEU A 169 -6.55 10.01 -6.09
N THR A 170 -6.94 9.01 -6.90
CA THR A 170 -6.04 7.93 -7.30
C THR A 170 -5.17 8.24 -8.52
N THR A 171 -5.54 9.25 -9.31
CA THR A 171 -4.86 9.66 -10.55
C THR A 171 -4.23 11.05 -10.40
N PRO A 172 -3.21 11.23 -9.53
CA PRO A 172 -2.53 12.50 -9.43
C PRO A 172 -1.78 12.82 -10.74
N THR A 173 -1.68 14.11 -11.06
CA THR A 173 -0.86 14.60 -12.17
C THR A 173 0.50 15.02 -11.65
N SER A 174 1.57 14.78 -12.43
CA SER A 174 2.91 15.25 -12.06
C SER A 174 2.98 16.78 -12.07
N LEU A 175 3.66 17.36 -11.07
CA LEU A 175 3.95 18.80 -11.03
C LEU A 175 5.05 19.19 -12.03
N ASP A 176 5.90 18.25 -12.41
CA ASP A 176 6.96 18.45 -13.41
C ASP A 176 6.42 18.40 -14.85
N ARG A 177 5.10 18.19 -15.03
CA ARG A 177 4.51 18.18 -16.37
C ARG A 177 4.53 19.60 -16.92
N THR A 178 5.17 19.78 -18.06
CA THR A 178 5.23 21.05 -18.79
C THR A 178 3.83 21.48 -19.25
N ILE A 179 3.59 22.79 -19.24
CA ILE A 179 2.35 23.43 -19.69
C ILE A 179 2.70 24.54 -20.70
N GLY A 180 1.99 24.54 -21.83
CA GLY A 180 2.16 25.49 -22.92
C GLY A 180 3.01 24.93 -24.08
N ASP A 181 3.10 25.69 -25.18
CA ASP A 181 3.80 25.28 -26.40
C ASP A 181 5.33 25.43 -26.32
N ASP A 182 5.86 26.17 -25.35
CA ASP A 182 7.29 26.51 -25.25
C ASP A 182 8.08 25.56 -24.32
N ASP A 183 7.42 24.52 -23.78
CA ASP A 183 7.97 23.55 -22.80
C ASP A 183 8.72 24.18 -21.61
N SER A 184 8.59 25.49 -21.39
CA SER A 184 9.40 26.27 -20.46
C SER A 184 8.80 26.34 -19.06
N ASN A 185 7.47 26.21 -18.96
CA ASN A 185 6.74 26.37 -17.71
C ASN A 185 6.27 25.00 -17.24
N GLU A 186 6.59 24.67 -15.99
CA GLU A 186 6.08 23.47 -15.35
C GLU A 186 4.81 23.78 -14.56
N LEU A 187 4.03 22.74 -14.23
CA LEU A 187 2.85 22.88 -13.37
C LEU A 187 3.21 23.42 -11.99
N VAL A 188 4.41 23.11 -11.48
CA VAL A 188 4.91 23.61 -10.18
C VAL A 188 5.07 25.13 -10.17
N ASP A 189 5.48 25.73 -11.28
CA ASP A 189 5.76 27.18 -11.38
C ASP A 189 4.49 28.02 -11.32
N LEU A 190 3.33 27.41 -11.57
CA LEU A 190 2.03 28.07 -11.55
C LEU A 190 1.34 27.98 -10.18
N LEU A 191 1.89 27.20 -9.26
CA LEU A 191 1.30 27.02 -7.93
C LEU A 191 1.72 28.17 -7.01
N PRO A 192 0.77 28.91 -6.42
CA PRO A 192 1.11 29.90 -5.42
C PRO A 192 1.66 29.20 -4.17
N ASP A 193 2.71 29.77 -3.60
CA ASP A 193 3.18 29.33 -2.28
C ASP A 193 2.13 29.68 -1.22
N SER A 194 1.96 28.77 -0.27
CA SER A 194 1.12 28.96 0.91
C SER A 194 1.79 29.84 1.99
N ALA A 195 3.08 30.14 1.84
CA ALA A 195 3.78 31.04 2.74
C ALA A 195 3.22 32.46 2.66
N ASP A 196 3.03 33.07 3.82
CA ASP A 196 2.65 34.48 3.90
C ASP A 196 3.66 35.35 3.17
N GLY A 197 3.15 36.29 2.39
CA GLY A 197 4.00 37.26 1.70
C GLY A 197 4.85 38.07 2.68
N PRO A 198 5.97 38.65 2.23
CA PRO A 198 6.88 39.40 3.09
C PRO A 198 6.19 40.58 3.81
N GLU A 199 5.16 41.17 3.20
CA GLU A 199 4.33 42.20 3.84
C GLU A 199 3.59 41.68 5.08
N LEU A 200 2.88 40.56 4.95
CA LEU A 200 2.13 39.95 6.05
C LEU A 200 3.07 39.50 7.17
N GLN A 201 4.24 38.97 6.84
CA GLN A 201 5.26 38.61 7.82
C GLN A 201 5.75 39.83 8.61
N VAL A 202 6.03 40.95 7.94
CA VAL A 202 6.45 42.20 8.61
C VAL A 202 5.33 42.77 9.48
N MET A 203 4.08 42.73 9.01
CA MET A 203 2.93 43.15 9.81
C MET A 203 2.78 42.29 11.06
N ALA A 204 2.86 40.96 10.94
CA ALA A 204 2.79 40.06 12.08
C ALA A 204 3.94 40.31 13.07
N MET A 205 5.15 40.60 12.60
CA MET A 205 6.29 40.98 13.46
C MET A 205 6.01 42.28 14.23
N ALA A 206 5.46 43.29 13.55
CA ALA A 206 5.10 44.56 14.17
C ALA A 206 3.97 44.41 15.20
N GLU A 207 2.95 43.60 14.89
CA GLU A 207 1.87 43.25 15.83
C GLU A 207 2.43 42.55 17.08
N ASN A 208 3.34 41.60 16.90
CA ASN A 208 3.96 40.87 18.00
C ASN A 208 4.85 41.78 18.87
N GLU A 209 5.59 42.71 18.25
CA GLU A 209 6.37 43.72 18.97
C GLU A 209 5.46 44.67 19.77
N MET A 210 4.36 45.14 19.18
CA MET A 210 3.37 45.96 19.90
C MET A 210 2.74 45.19 21.06
N ALA A 211 2.36 43.93 20.86
CA ALA A 211 1.80 43.08 21.91
C ALA A 211 2.78 42.90 23.09
N THR A 212 4.05 42.67 22.79
CA THR A 212 5.11 42.55 23.81
C THR A 212 5.29 43.85 24.58
N ARG A 213 5.35 45.00 23.90
CA ARG A 213 5.46 46.32 24.55
C ARG A 213 4.25 46.62 25.45
N LEU A 214 3.03 46.26 25.03
CA LEU A 214 1.82 46.44 25.85
C LEU A 214 1.84 45.56 27.11
N LEU A 215 2.33 44.33 27.00
CA LEU A 215 2.50 43.42 28.13
C LEU A 215 3.57 43.95 29.12
N ASP A 216 4.66 44.51 28.63
CA ASP A 216 5.70 45.13 29.47
C ASP A 216 5.15 46.31 30.28
N VAL A 217 4.33 47.17 29.67
CA VAL A 217 3.65 48.27 30.40
C VAL A 217 2.73 47.73 31.51
N TRP A 218 2.07 46.60 31.27
CA TRP A 218 1.23 45.94 32.27
C TRP A 218 2.02 45.34 33.43
N THR A 219 3.28 44.92 33.21
CA THR A 219 4.16 44.41 34.28
C THR A 219 4.87 45.53 35.07
N ILE A 220 4.93 46.75 34.54
CA ILE A 220 5.57 47.91 35.18
C ILE A 220 4.63 48.67 36.13
N VAL A 221 3.31 48.47 36.07
CA VAL A 221 2.40 49.04 37.09
C VAL A 221 2.62 48.27 38.41
N PRO A 222 3.20 48.89 39.46
CA PRO A 222 3.28 48.23 40.75
C PRO A 222 1.86 48.01 41.25
N ALA A 223 1.59 46.80 41.76
CA ALA A 223 0.35 46.50 42.43
C ALA A 223 0.01 47.62 43.43
N MET A 224 -0.97 48.46 43.10
CA MET A 224 -1.49 49.47 44.02
C MET A 224 -1.98 48.75 45.28
N PRO A 225 -1.64 49.23 46.49
CA PRO A 225 -1.98 48.55 47.72
C PRO A 225 -3.50 48.48 47.87
N SER A 226 -3.99 47.28 48.19
CA SER A 226 -5.38 46.99 48.49
C SER A 226 -5.89 47.87 49.65
N SER A 227 -6.58 48.96 49.32
CA SER A 227 -7.45 49.68 50.25
C SER A 227 -8.76 48.92 50.34
N ASN A 228 -8.87 48.12 51.41
CA ASN A 228 -10.07 47.45 51.84
C ASN A 228 -11.08 48.48 52.37
N ALA A 229 -12.21 48.68 51.68
CA ALA A 229 -13.41 49.32 52.23
C ALA A 229 -14.66 48.85 51.48
N SER A 230 -15.21 47.74 51.98
CA SER A 230 -16.65 47.44 52.13
C SER A 230 -17.64 47.89 51.04
N ALA A 231 -18.01 46.94 50.16
CA ALA A 231 -19.42 46.58 49.91
C ALA A 231 -19.48 45.24 49.14
N SER A 232 -19.93 44.19 49.83
CA SER A 232 -20.35 42.89 49.26
C SER A 232 -21.88 42.87 49.11
N PRO A 233 -22.52 41.81 48.58
CA PRO A 233 -22.27 41.07 47.33
C PRO A 233 -23.58 40.78 46.55
N THR A 234 -23.56 40.68 45.22
CA THR A 234 -24.61 39.94 44.48
C THR A 234 -24.08 39.29 43.20
N GLY A 235 -24.06 37.95 43.20
CA GLY A 235 -24.09 37.00 42.06
C GLY A 235 -22.94 37.10 41.04
N GLY A 236 -21.97 36.18 41.02
CA GLY A 236 -22.12 34.81 40.48
C GLY A 236 -22.18 34.87 38.94
N ASN A 237 -21.13 34.55 38.17
CA ASN A 237 -20.65 33.18 38.00
C ASN A 237 -19.22 33.15 37.42
N ALA A 238 -18.45 32.16 37.88
CA ALA A 238 -17.04 31.93 37.60
C ALA A 238 -16.84 30.99 36.40
N ALA A 239 -15.87 31.31 35.53
CA ALA A 239 -15.03 30.40 34.73
C ALA A 239 -14.26 31.28 33.72
N THR A 240 -13.00 31.63 33.91
CA THR A 240 -11.87 30.75 33.60
C THR A 240 -10.58 31.51 33.96
N ALA A 241 -9.89 31.06 34.99
CA ALA A 241 -8.52 31.48 35.26
C ALA A 241 -7.76 30.27 35.83
N ARG A 242 -6.97 29.61 34.97
CA ARG A 242 -5.81 28.83 35.39
C ARG A 242 -4.62 29.31 34.55
N LEU A 243 -4.02 30.39 35.05
CA LEU A 243 -2.67 30.77 34.69
C LEU A 243 -1.71 29.66 35.16
N ALA A 244 -0.83 29.31 34.23
CA ALA A 244 0.40 28.61 34.48
C ALA A 244 1.17 29.22 35.65
N LYS A 245 1.69 28.36 36.53
CA LYS A 245 2.83 28.68 37.36
C LYS A 245 3.82 27.52 37.30
N THR A 246 5.03 27.90 36.89
CA THR A 246 6.34 27.38 37.28
C THR A 246 6.66 25.94 36.92
N TRP A 247 7.73 25.74 36.16
CA TRP A 247 9.03 25.27 36.67
C TRP A 247 10.16 25.71 35.74
N VAL A 248 11.30 26.02 36.35
CA VAL A 248 12.66 25.98 35.75
C VAL A 248 12.94 24.58 35.22
#